data_AF-A0A100JQZ1-F1
#
_entry.id   AF-A0A100JQZ1-F1
#
_cell.length_a   1.000
_cell.length_b   1.000
_cell.length_c   1.000
_cell.angle_alpha   90.00
_cell.angle_beta   90.00
_cell.angle_gamma   90.00
#
_symmetry.space_group_name_H-M   'P 1'
#
loop_
_entity.id
_entity.type
_entity.pdbx_description
1 polymer ?
#
loop_
_entity_poly.entity_id
_entity_poly.type
_entity_poly.pdbx_seq_one_letter_code
_entity_poly.pdbx_strand_id
1 'polypeptide(L)'
;MSQTPARHLDQAAEQIRAFNHTSRAAGDGWQYPSDAYAAIGNLSHLAGMLGQAIEQSTGPVMRAYEHGRVRIDNGGDPDQKVSELVQAREDAMRAAAALTAAVQRMHNATSPMGMDTTGLPGFDDEDGDQP
;
A
#
# COMPACT_ATOMS: atom_id res chain seq x y z
N MET A 1 -5.62 22.02 11.91
CA MET A 1 -4.24 21.51 12.02
C MET A 1 -3.63 21.47 10.63
N SER A 2 -2.38 21.90 10.46
CA SER A 2 -1.72 22.03 9.14
C SER A 2 -1.50 20.66 8.47
N GLN A 3 -1.79 20.55 7.18
CA GLN A 3 -1.53 19.37 6.35
C GLN A 3 -0.05 19.38 5.92
N THR A 4 0.82 18.74 6.69
CA THR A 4 2.23 18.54 6.32
C THR A 4 2.41 17.26 5.50
N PRO A 5 3.46 17.13 4.66
CA PRO A 5 3.74 15.90 3.93
C PRO A 5 3.81 14.65 4.83
N ALA A 6 4.44 14.76 6.00
CA ALA A 6 4.53 13.66 6.97
C ALA A 6 3.16 13.23 7.52
N ARG A 7 2.24 14.18 7.72
CA ARG A 7 0.88 13.90 8.20
C ARG A 7 0.06 13.08 7.20
N HIS A 8 0.31 13.21 5.90
CA HIS A 8 -0.36 12.36 4.91
C HIS A 8 0.05 10.88 5.03
N LEU A 9 1.32 10.60 5.30
CA LEU A 9 1.80 9.23 5.53
C LEU A 9 1.26 8.65 6.84
N ASP A 10 1.17 9.45 7.89
CA ASP A 10 0.53 9.08 9.17
C ASP A 10 -0.95 8.70 8.98
N GLN A 11 -1.70 9.52 8.24
CA GLN A 11 -3.10 9.23 7.91
C GLN A 11 -3.24 7.95 7.07
N ALA A 12 -2.35 7.73 6.10
CA ALA A 12 -2.34 6.50 5.31
C ALA A 12 -2.09 5.25 6.18
N ALA A 13 -1.18 5.33 7.16
CA ALA A 13 -0.93 4.24 8.10
C ALA A 13 -2.17 3.90 8.93
N GLU A 14 -2.93 4.90 9.37
CA GLU A 14 -4.18 4.67 10.12
C GLU A 14 -5.27 4.04 9.23
N GLN A 15 -5.38 4.43 7.96
CA GLN A 15 -6.32 3.78 7.04
C GLN A 15 -5.94 2.32 6.76
N ILE A 16 -4.65 2.02 6.62
CA ILE A 16 -4.16 0.63 6.50
C ILE A 16 -4.50 -0.16 7.77
N ARG A 17 -4.33 0.44 8.95
CA ARG A 17 -4.70 -0.17 10.23
C ARG A 17 -6.21 -0.46 10.30
N ALA A 18 -7.04 0.49 9.87
CA ALA A 18 -8.49 0.34 9.83
C ALA A 18 -8.90 -0.82 8.92
N PHE A 19 -8.36 -0.86 7.69
CA PHE A 19 -8.58 -1.98 6.76
C PHE A 19 -8.18 -3.33 7.39
N ASN A 20 -6.96 -3.42 7.94
CA ASN A 20 -6.46 -4.64 8.59
C ASN A 20 -7.32 -5.08 9.78
N HIS A 21 -8.03 -4.15 10.43
CA HIS A 21 -8.92 -4.46 11.54
C HIS A 21 -10.27 -4.96 11.06
N THR A 22 -10.87 -4.31 10.06
CA THR A 22 -12.19 -4.69 9.52
C THR A 22 -12.13 -5.95 8.67
N SER A 23 -10.98 -6.27 8.06
CA SER A 23 -10.79 -7.44 7.18
C SER A 23 -10.40 -8.73 7.91
N ARG A 24 -10.38 -8.77 9.26
CA ARG A 24 -9.87 -9.92 10.05
C ARG A 24 -10.75 -11.16 9.96
N ALA A 25 -12.06 -10.97 9.82
CA ALA A 25 -13.04 -12.04 9.69
C ALA A 25 -13.84 -11.80 8.41
N ALA A 26 -14.22 -12.88 7.73
CA ALA A 26 -15.17 -12.77 6.65
C ALA A 26 -16.55 -12.39 7.21
N GLY A 27 -17.25 -11.47 6.55
CA GLY A 27 -18.52 -10.92 7.00
C GLY A 27 -19.10 -9.90 6.01
N ASP A 28 -20.06 -9.10 6.45
CA ASP A 28 -20.75 -8.11 5.60
C ASP A 28 -19.76 -7.20 4.86
N GLY A 29 -19.80 -7.23 3.52
CA GLY A 29 -18.91 -6.47 2.64
C GLY A 29 -17.47 -7.00 2.55
N TRP A 30 -17.20 -8.17 3.12
CA TRP A 30 -15.90 -8.85 3.09
C TRP A 30 -16.07 -10.37 3.13
N GLN A 31 -16.82 -10.93 2.17
CA GLN A 31 -17.19 -12.35 2.16
C GLN A 31 -16.82 -13.04 0.84
N TYR A 32 -16.81 -12.30 -0.26
CA TYR A 32 -16.71 -12.85 -1.60
C TYR A 32 -15.34 -12.57 -2.24
N PRO A 33 -14.89 -13.40 -3.19
CA PRO A 33 -13.69 -13.11 -3.97
C PRO A 33 -13.70 -11.74 -4.66
N SER A 34 -14.89 -11.22 -5.03
CA SER A 34 -15.07 -9.87 -5.58
C SER A 34 -14.66 -8.76 -4.60
N ASP A 35 -14.88 -8.95 -3.30
CA ASP A 35 -14.49 -7.99 -2.26
C ASP A 35 -12.96 -7.93 -2.17
N ALA A 36 -12.32 -9.10 -2.19
CA ALA A 36 -10.87 -9.22 -2.24
C ALA A 36 -10.29 -8.62 -3.54
N TYR A 37 -10.92 -8.85 -4.69
CA TYR A 37 -10.51 -8.25 -5.96
C TYR A 37 -10.45 -6.72 -5.87
N ALA A 38 -11.51 -6.08 -5.39
CA ALA A 38 -11.56 -4.62 -5.23
C ALA A 38 -10.47 -4.11 -4.26
N ALA A 39 -10.30 -4.76 -3.11
CA ALA A 39 -9.27 -4.36 -2.14
C ALA A 39 -7.84 -4.55 -2.67
N ILE A 40 -7.56 -5.65 -3.38
CA ILE A 40 -6.24 -5.88 -3.99
C ILE A 40 -5.98 -4.86 -5.10
N GLY A 41 -7.00 -4.46 -5.87
CA GLY A 41 -6.88 -3.37 -6.85
C GLY A 41 -6.48 -2.05 -6.20
N ASN A 42 -7.12 -1.70 -5.08
CA ASN A 42 -6.75 -0.51 -4.29
C ASN A 42 -5.33 -0.63 -3.70
N LEU A 43 -4.92 -1.81 -3.22
CA LEU A 43 -3.56 -2.05 -2.75
C LEU A 43 -2.53 -1.91 -3.89
N SER A 44 -2.85 -2.35 -5.10
CA SER A 44 -1.98 -2.20 -6.28
C SER A 44 -1.74 -0.72 -6.57
N HIS A 45 -2.81 0.08 -6.55
CA HIS A 45 -2.73 1.53 -6.73
C HIS A 45 -1.88 2.20 -5.63
N LEU A 46 -2.09 1.86 -4.36
CA LEU A 46 -1.29 2.35 -3.24
C LEU A 46 0.18 1.99 -3.39
N ALA A 47 0.49 0.71 -3.68
CA ALA A 47 1.86 0.24 -3.88
C ALA A 47 2.55 0.99 -5.03
N GLY A 48 1.83 1.24 -6.13
CA GLY A 48 2.34 2.02 -7.28
C GLY A 48 2.78 3.45 -6.93
N MET A 49 2.22 4.05 -5.88
CA MET A 49 2.60 5.39 -5.41
C MET A 49 3.77 5.38 -4.41
N LEU A 50 4.10 4.23 -3.82
CA LEU A 50 5.13 4.15 -2.77
C LEU A 50 6.52 4.56 -3.26
N GLY A 51 6.89 4.24 -4.51
CA GLY A 51 8.19 4.64 -5.06
C GLY A 51 8.38 6.16 -5.06
N GLN A 52 7.36 6.91 -5.49
CA GLN A 52 7.39 8.37 -5.48
C GLN A 52 7.40 8.94 -4.05
N ALA A 53 6.61 8.35 -3.14
CA ALA A 53 6.60 8.77 -1.74
C ALA A 53 7.98 8.56 -1.07
N ILE A 54 8.65 7.44 -1.35
CA ILE A 54 10.01 7.14 -0.87
C ILE A 54 11.00 8.18 -1.39
N GLU A 55 10.98 8.46 -2.70
CA GLU A 55 11.84 9.46 -3.32
C GLU A 55 11.68 10.84 -2.63
N GLN A 56 10.44 11.32 -2.54
CA GLN A 56 10.10 12.62 -1.98
C GLN A 56 10.39 12.73 -0.48
N SER A 57 10.32 11.62 0.27
CA SER A 57 10.58 11.60 1.71
C SER A 57 12.00 12.05 2.07
N THR A 58 12.96 11.85 1.16
CA THR A 58 14.37 12.22 1.35
C THR A 58 14.70 13.65 0.93
N GLY A 59 13.78 14.34 0.25
CA GLY A 59 14.01 15.68 -0.34
C GLY A 59 14.56 16.73 0.64
N PRO A 60 14.04 16.85 1.88
CA PRO A 60 14.59 17.80 2.85
C PRO A 60 16.05 17.54 3.21
N VAL A 61 16.47 16.27 3.32
CA VAL A 61 17.85 15.90 3.64
C VAL A 61 18.77 16.21 2.46
N MET A 62 18.36 15.86 1.23
CA MET A 62 19.14 16.15 0.02
C MET A 62 19.38 17.65 -0.14
N ARG A 63 18.33 18.46 0.03
CA ARG A 63 18.48 19.93 -0.01
C ARG A 63 19.40 20.45 1.08
N ALA A 64 19.31 19.93 2.31
CA ALA A 64 20.21 20.36 3.38
C ALA A 64 21.68 20.00 3.07
N TYR A 65 21.91 18.82 2.49
CA TYR A 65 23.23 18.33 2.12
C TYR A 65 23.86 19.17 1.01
N GLU A 66 23.12 19.47 -0.04
CA GLU A 66 23.55 20.35 -1.15
C GLU A 66 24.00 21.73 -0.69
N HIS A 67 23.46 22.22 0.43
CA HIS A 67 23.81 23.52 1.01
C HIS A 67 24.87 23.42 2.14
N GLY A 68 25.46 22.25 2.37
CA GLY A 68 26.45 22.03 3.43
C GLY A 68 25.88 22.16 4.84
N ARG A 69 24.58 21.88 5.04
CA ARG A 69 23.85 22.10 6.30
C ARG A 69 23.54 20.82 7.08
N VAL A 70 24.02 19.66 6.62
CA VAL A 70 23.86 18.40 7.36
C VAL A 70 24.92 18.33 8.44
N ARG A 71 24.49 18.05 9.67
CA ARG A 71 25.37 17.78 10.81
C ARG A 71 25.03 16.41 11.37
N ILE A 72 26.06 15.63 11.69
CA ILE A 72 25.94 14.35 12.35
C ILE A 72 26.36 14.51 13.81
N ASP A 73 25.54 13.99 14.72
CA ASP A 73 25.86 14.01 16.14
C ASP A 73 27.12 13.19 16.44
N ASN A 74 27.84 13.55 17.50
CA ASN A 74 29.10 12.93 17.91
C ASN A 74 30.26 13.05 16.89
N GLY A 75 30.19 14.04 15.98
CA GLY A 75 31.27 14.33 15.04
C GLY A 75 31.40 13.32 13.89
N GLY A 76 30.32 12.61 13.55
CA GLY A 76 30.30 11.72 12.38
C GLY A 76 30.40 12.46 11.04
N ASP A 77 30.66 11.71 9.97
CA ASP A 77 30.80 12.23 8.61
C ASP A 77 29.43 12.39 7.91
N PRO A 78 29.01 13.63 7.55
CA PRO A 78 27.81 13.86 6.76
C PRO A 78 27.80 13.16 5.40
N ASP A 79 28.95 13.08 4.72
CA ASP A 79 29.03 12.50 3.37
C ASP A 79 28.73 11.00 3.42
N GLN A 80 29.35 10.30 4.37
CA GLN A 80 29.07 8.90 4.65
C GLN A 80 27.57 8.67 4.92
N LYS A 81 26.95 9.47 5.80
CA LYS A 81 25.56 9.26 6.20
C LYS A 81 24.57 9.56 5.08
N VAL A 82 24.84 10.55 4.24
CA VAL A 82 24.00 10.82 3.07
C VAL A 82 24.16 9.73 2.01
N SER A 83 25.36 9.19 1.82
CA SER A 83 25.57 8.03 0.93
C SER A 83 24.77 6.81 1.40
N GLU A 84 24.78 6.51 2.71
CA GLU A 84 23.96 5.43 3.30
C GLU A 84 22.45 5.65 3.05
N LEU A 85 21.96 6.89 3.25
CA LEU A 85 20.56 7.24 2.97
C LEU A 85 20.18 7.03 1.51
N VAL A 86 21.04 7.45 0.57
CA VAL A 86 20.80 7.31 -0.87
C VAL A 86 20.71 5.84 -1.26
N GLN A 87 21.64 5.01 -0.78
CA GLN A 87 21.61 3.56 -1.04
C GLN A 87 20.33 2.91 -0.49
N ALA A 88 19.97 3.22 0.76
CA ALA A 88 18.74 2.71 1.37
C ALA A 88 17.47 3.17 0.64
N ARG A 89 17.45 4.41 0.12
CA ARG A 89 16.36 4.93 -0.71
C ARG A 89 16.21 4.13 -2.00
N GLU A 90 17.31 3.86 -2.69
CA GLU A 90 17.30 3.05 -3.92
C GLU A 90 16.81 1.62 -3.68
N ASP A 91 17.25 0.99 -2.58
CA ASP A 91 16.75 -0.32 -2.16
C ASP A 91 15.24 -0.28 -1.90
N ALA A 92 14.76 0.73 -1.18
CA ALA A 92 13.35 0.91 -0.90
C ALA A 92 12.51 1.13 -2.18
N MET A 93 13.02 1.90 -3.15
CA MET A 93 12.37 2.08 -4.45
C MET A 93 12.29 0.78 -5.26
N ARG A 94 13.36 -0.04 -5.26
CA ARG A 94 13.34 -1.37 -5.89
C ARG A 94 12.32 -2.29 -5.22
N ALA A 95 12.26 -2.28 -3.89
CA ALA A 95 11.30 -3.06 -3.13
C ALA A 95 9.85 -2.62 -3.41
N ALA A 96 9.59 -1.31 -3.50
CA ALA A 96 8.28 -0.77 -3.85
C ALA A 96 7.84 -1.24 -5.24
N ALA A 97 8.72 -1.17 -6.24
CA ALA A 97 8.41 -1.67 -7.59
C ALA A 97 8.12 -3.18 -7.61
N ALA A 98 8.90 -3.97 -6.84
CA ALA A 98 8.66 -5.40 -6.70
C ALA A 98 7.31 -5.71 -6.03
N LEU A 99 6.93 -4.93 -4.99
CA LEU A 99 5.64 -5.03 -4.32
C LEU A 99 4.50 -4.70 -5.27
N THR A 100 4.58 -3.59 -6.01
CA THR A 100 3.57 -3.22 -7.03
C THR A 100 3.37 -4.36 -8.02
N ALA A 101 4.45 -4.94 -8.55
CA ALA A 101 4.37 -6.05 -9.48
C ALA A 101 3.73 -7.30 -8.85
N ALA A 102 4.03 -7.60 -7.58
CA ALA A 102 3.45 -8.73 -6.87
C ALA A 102 1.95 -8.55 -6.61
N VAL A 103 1.53 -7.36 -6.14
CA VAL A 103 0.12 -7.06 -5.87
C VAL A 103 -0.69 -7.01 -7.16
N GLN A 104 -0.13 -6.51 -8.27
CA GLN A 104 -0.79 -6.58 -9.57
C GLN A 104 -1.02 -8.02 -10.04
N ARG A 105 -0.08 -8.94 -9.76
CA ARG A 105 -0.30 -10.38 -10.04
C ARG A 105 -1.40 -10.96 -9.16
N MET A 106 -1.50 -10.56 -7.90
CA MET A 106 -2.61 -10.96 -7.03
C MET A 106 -3.95 -10.49 -7.60
N HIS A 107 -4.03 -9.23 -8.04
CA HIS A 107 -5.24 -8.65 -8.63
C HIS A 107 -5.68 -9.41 -9.89
N ASN A 108 -4.73 -9.73 -10.76
CA ASN A 108 -5.01 -10.49 -11.97
C ASN A 108 -5.45 -11.92 -11.65
N ALA A 109 -4.86 -12.55 -10.61
CA ALA A 109 -5.22 -13.90 -10.19
C ALA A 109 -6.62 -13.97 -9.56
N THR A 110 -7.08 -12.90 -8.88
CA THR A 110 -8.42 -12.86 -8.29
C THR A 110 -9.51 -12.52 -9.30
N SER A 111 -9.17 -11.93 -10.45
CA SER A 111 -10.14 -11.55 -11.49
C SER A 111 -11.09 -12.67 -11.95
N PRO A 112 -10.64 -13.93 -12.17
CA PRO A 112 -11.55 -15.02 -12.57
C PRO A 112 -12.20 -15.75 -11.38
N MET A 113 -11.93 -15.36 -10.14
CA MET A 113 -12.44 -16.07 -8.96
C MET A 113 -13.89 -15.66 -8.68
N GLY A 114 -14.80 -16.63 -8.69
CA GLY A 114 -16.17 -16.51 -8.20
C GLY A 114 -16.38 -17.38 -6.96
N MET A 115 -17.45 -17.10 -6.20
CA MET A 115 -17.92 -18.01 -5.16
C MET A 115 -18.94 -18.96 -5.79
N ASP A 116 -18.79 -20.25 -5.55
CA ASP A 116 -19.86 -21.21 -5.80
C ASP A 116 -20.93 -21.03 -4.71
N THR A 117 -22.11 -20.57 -5.13
CA THR A 117 -23.23 -20.28 -4.23
C THR A 117 -24.26 -21.41 -4.18
N THR A 118 -24.00 -22.53 -4.86
CA THR A 118 -24.93 -23.67 -4.94
C THR A 118 -25.23 -24.23 -3.56
N GLY A 119 -26.50 -24.20 -3.14
CA GLY A 119 -26.96 -24.73 -1.86
C GLY A 119 -26.62 -23.87 -0.65
N LEU A 120 -26.23 -22.61 -0.84
CA LEU A 120 -26.06 -21.65 0.25
C LEU A 120 -27.39 -20.95 0.58
N PRO A 121 -27.78 -20.87 1.88
CA PRO A 121 -28.99 -20.16 2.30
C PRO A 121 -28.96 -18.69 1.84
N GLY A 122 -30.01 -18.22 1.19
CA GLY A 122 -30.10 -16.85 0.64
C GLY A 122 -29.55 -16.67 -0.77
N PHE A 123 -29.09 -17.76 -1.40
CA PHE A 123 -28.69 -17.83 -2.82
C PHE A 123 -29.45 -18.92 -3.59
N ASP A 124 -30.53 -19.47 -3.02
CA ASP A 124 -31.40 -20.41 -3.71
C ASP A 124 -32.08 -19.69 -4.90
N ASP A 125 -32.00 -20.28 -6.09
CA ASP A 125 -32.50 -19.71 -7.33
C ASP A 125 -33.99 -19.31 -7.20
N GLU A 126 -34.29 -18.02 -7.34
CA GLU A 126 -35.65 -17.51 -7.60
C GLU A 126 -36.15 -17.87 -9.02
N ASP A 127 -35.59 -18.89 -9.67
CA ASP A 127 -36.05 -19.41 -10.97
C ASP A 127 -37.07 -20.55 -10.75
N GLY A 128 -38.09 -20.23 -9.96
CA GLY A 128 -39.25 -21.08 -9.73
C GLY A 128 -40.53 -20.41 -10.23
N ASP A 129 -40.73 -20.45 -11.55
CA ASP A 129 -42.04 -20.41 -12.22
C ASP A 129 -42.82 -19.06 -12.15
N GLN A 130 -42.95 -18.39 -13.29
CA GLN A 130 -44.17 -17.61 -13.56
C GLN A 130 -44.72 -17.91 -14.97
N PRO A 131 -46.04 -18.16 -15.09
CA PRO A 131 -46.73 -18.65 -16.28
C PRO A 131 -46.90 -17.63 -17.41
#